data_AF-A0A554NBI7-F1
#
_entry.id   AF-A0A554NBI7-F1
#
_cell.length_a   1.000
_cell.length_b   1.000
_cell.length_c   1.000
_cell.angle_alpha   90.00
_cell.angle_beta   90.00
_cell.angle_gamma   90.00
#
_symmetry.space_group_name_H-M   'P 1'
#
loop_
_entity.id
_entity.type
_entity.pdbx_description
1 polymer ?
#
loop_
_entity_poly.entity_id
_entity_poly.type
_entity_poly.pdbx_seq_one_letter_code
_entity_poly.pdbx_strand_id
1 'polypeptide(L)'
;MADAPIGVVLTGAAYHDNPLLYANHATRRLTGHSLAELRGDNLRRLQGPRTDPAAVDELRGALRNWNATTVDLCNYRADGTPFTSRVSLVPVPDENGTVEHWFGLQAALPEE
;
A
#
# COMPACT_ATOMS: atom_id res chain seq x y z
N MET A 1 -7.40 -3.75 23.26
CA MET A 1 -6.82 -3.49 21.93
C MET A 1 -7.94 -3.02 21.04
N ALA A 2 -8.02 -1.72 20.73
CA ALA A 2 -8.91 -1.28 19.67
C ALA A 2 -8.35 -1.87 18.37
N ASP A 3 -9.13 -2.70 17.70
CA ASP A 3 -8.80 -3.25 16.39
C ASP A 3 -8.47 -2.05 15.48
N ALA A 4 -7.20 -1.87 15.13
CA ALA A 4 -6.79 -0.73 14.31
C ALA A 4 -7.48 -0.94 12.96
N PRO A 5 -8.35 -0.03 12.50
CA PRO A 5 -9.17 -0.29 11.33
C PRO A 5 -8.26 -0.50 10.12
N ILE A 6 -8.48 -1.60 9.39
CA ILE A 6 -7.67 -1.96 8.23
C ILE A 6 -7.88 -0.91 7.12
N GLY A 7 -6.78 -0.31 6.68
CA GLY A 7 -6.71 0.52 5.50
C GLY A 7 -6.95 -0.33 4.25
N VAL A 8 -7.79 0.16 3.35
CA VAL A 8 -8.09 -0.50 2.08
C VAL A 8 -7.93 0.51 0.96
N VAL A 9 -7.15 0.14 -0.05
CA VAL A 9 -6.93 0.91 -1.26
C VAL A 9 -7.21 0.09 -2.51
N LEU A 10 -7.63 0.78 -3.57
CA LEU A 10 -7.66 0.24 -4.92
C LEU A 10 -6.68 1.06 -5.75
N THR A 11 -5.78 0.36 -6.45
CA THR A 11 -4.82 0.98 -7.37
C THR A 11 -5.04 0.44 -8.79
N GLY A 12 -4.58 1.21 -9.76
CA GLY A 12 -4.54 0.78 -11.15
C GLY A 12 -3.40 -0.17 -11.44
N ALA A 13 -3.12 -0.35 -12.74
CA ALA A 13 -2.21 -1.38 -13.20
C ALA A 13 -0.75 -1.13 -12.83
N ALA A 14 0.00 -2.22 -12.62
CA ALA A 14 1.42 -2.15 -12.28
C ALA A 14 2.28 -1.51 -13.39
N TYR A 15 1.91 -1.72 -14.66
CA TYR A 15 2.60 -1.12 -15.80
C TYR A 15 2.32 0.39 -15.96
N HIS A 16 1.32 0.93 -15.25
CA HIS A 16 1.04 2.36 -15.11
C HIS A 16 1.47 2.92 -13.76
N ASP A 17 2.41 2.25 -13.09
CA ASP A 17 2.97 2.71 -11.82
C ASP A 17 1.97 2.62 -10.63
N ASN A 18 0.99 1.71 -10.68
CA ASN A 18 -0.04 1.50 -9.64
C ASN A 18 -0.61 2.81 -9.06
N PRO A 19 -1.24 3.66 -9.91
CA PRO A 19 -1.78 4.92 -9.44
C PRO A 19 -2.95 4.65 -8.49
N LEU A 20 -3.01 5.35 -7.37
CA LEU A 20 -4.12 5.20 -6.42
C LEU A 20 -5.42 5.68 -7.05
N LEU A 21 -6.45 4.82 -7.06
CA LEU A 21 -7.79 5.15 -7.53
C LEU A 21 -8.73 5.48 -6.36
N TYR A 22 -8.59 4.74 -5.26
CA TYR A 22 -9.43 4.88 -4.07
C TYR A 22 -8.65 4.53 -2.80
N ALA A 23 -8.98 5.22 -1.71
CA ALA A 23 -8.55 4.88 -0.36
C ALA A 23 -9.70 5.09 0.63
N ASN A 24 -9.93 4.12 1.50
CA ASN A 24 -10.96 4.22 2.52
C ASN A 24 -10.60 5.24 3.63
N HIS A 25 -11.50 5.46 4.58
CA HIS A 25 -11.24 6.36 5.70
C HIS A 25 -10.07 5.90 6.59
N ALA A 26 -9.89 4.58 6.76
CA ALA A 26 -8.85 4.02 7.59
C ALA A 26 -7.44 4.30 7.03
N THR A 27 -7.20 4.10 5.72
CA THR A 27 -5.93 4.45 5.07
C THR A 27 -5.60 5.92 5.23
N ARG A 28 -6.58 6.81 5.02
CA ARG A 28 -6.38 8.26 5.15
C ARG A 28 -6.00 8.65 6.58
N ARG A 29 -6.69 8.08 7.57
CA ARG A 29 -6.38 8.32 8.99
C ARG A 29 -5.01 7.73 9.38
N LEU A 30 -4.67 6.56 8.87
CA LEU A 30 -3.41 5.87 9.15
C LEU A 30 -2.21 6.66 8.63
N THR A 31 -2.30 7.15 7.40
CA THR A 31 -1.23 7.85 6.69
C THR A 31 -1.20 9.34 6.95
N GLY A 32 -2.30 9.93 7.41
CA GLY A 32 -2.45 11.37 7.57
C GLY A 32 -2.66 12.14 6.25
N HIS A 33 -2.76 11.43 5.11
CA HIS A 33 -3.02 12.04 3.81
C HIS A 33 -4.50 11.97 3.44
N SER A 34 -4.99 13.01 2.76
CA SER A 34 -6.29 13.00 2.12
C SER A 34 -6.30 12.13 0.84
N LEU A 35 -7.48 11.73 0.39
CA LEU A 35 -7.61 11.04 -0.90
C LEU A 35 -7.14 11.94 -2.05
N ALA A 36 -7.40 13.25 -1.98
CA ALA A 36 -7.01 14.19 -3.03
C ALA A 36 -5.49 14.27 -3.21
N GLU A 37 -4.73 14.19 -2.11
CA GLU A 37 -3.27 14.19 -2.16
C GLU A 37 -2.68 12.90 -2.70
N LEU A 38 -3.32 11.75 -2.43
CA LEU A 38 -2.79 10.45 -2.82
C LEU A 38 -3.27 9.98 -4.20
N ARG A 39 -4.45 10.45 -4.65
CA ARG A 39 -5.09 9.96 -5.88
C ARG A 39 -4.22 10.22 -7.10
N GLY A 40 -4.03 9.20 -7.91
CA GLY A 40 -3.19 9.24 -9.10
C GLY A 40 -1.72 8.91 -8.84
N ASP A 41 -1.26 8.95 -7.59
CA ASP A 41 0.12 8.66 -7.22
C ASP A 41 0.30 7.21 -6.77
N ASN A 42 1.54 6.74 -6.88
CA ASN A 42 1.96 5.49 -6.29
C ASN A 42 2.19 5.64 -4.77
N LEU A 43 1.72 4.68 -3.98
CA LEU A 43 1.85 4.70 -2.51
C LEU A 43 3.29 4.49 -2.01
N ARG A 44 4.28 4.23 -2.87
CA ARG A 44 5.71 4.25 -2.49
C ARG A 44 6.13 5.59 -1.89
N ARG A 45 5.39 6.68 -2.14
CA ARG A 45 5.64 7.97 -1.51
C ARG A 45 5.55 7.95 0.03
N LEU A 46 4.93 6.92 0.60
CA LEU A 46 4.91 6.68 2.04
C LEU A 46 6.23 6.08 2.55
N GLN A 47 7.14 5.66 1.66
CA GLN A 47 8.45 5.13 2.03
C GLN A 47 9.42 6.26 2.35
N GLY A 48 10.48 5.96 3.11
CA GLY A 48 11.48 6.94 3.51
C GLY A 48 12.77 6.29 3.98
N PRO A 49 13.64 7.02 4.71
CA PRO A 49 15.01 6.59 5.02
C PRO A 49 15.14 5.26 5.77
N ARG A 50 14.15 4.87 6.58
CA ARG A 50 14.14 3.60 7.34
C ARG A 50 13.40 2.47 6.64
N THR A 51 12.88 2.70 5.44
CA THR A 51 12.21 1.64 4.69
C THR A 51 13.23 0.61 4.21
N ASP A 52 13.00 -0.66 4.56
CA ASP A 52 13.86 -1.75 4.11
C ASP A 52 13.71 -1.97 2.60
N PRO A 53 14.79 -1.81 1.80
CA PRO A 53 14.74 -2.05 0.35
C PRO A 53 14.37 -3.50 0.00
N ALA A 54 14.70 -4.49 0.84
CA ALA A 54 14.37 -5.89 0.56
C ALA A 54 12.86 -6.13 0.57
N ALA A 55 12.14 -5.57 1.55
CA ALA A 55 10.68 -5.62 1.61
C ALA A 55 10.03 -4.91 0.40
N VAL A 56 10.62 -3.80 -0.06
CA VAL A 56 10.17 -3.09 -1.26
C VAL A 56 10.39 -3.93 -2.51
N ASP A 57 11.52 -4.62 -2.62
CA ASP A 57 11.82 -5.49 -3.75
C ASP A 57 10.91 -6.73 -3.80
N GLU A 58 10.48 -7.24 -2.65
CA GLU A 58 9.46 -8.28 -2.57
C GLU A 58 8.10 -7.79 -3.12
N LEU A 59 7.64 -6.60 -2.71
CA LEU A 59 6.44 -5.98 -3.27
C LEU A 59 6.55 -5.82 -4.80
N ARG A 60 7.69 -5.32 -5.29
CA ARG A 60 7.94 -5.18 -6.72
C ARG A 60 7.94 -6.52 -7.45
N GLY A 61 8.50 -7.57 -6.83
CA GLY A 61 8.48 -8.92 -7.36
C GLY A 61 7.06 -9.46 -7.51
N ALA A 62 6.23 -9.28 -6.48
CA ALA A 62 4.83 -9.67 -6.50
C ALA A 62 4.04 -8.94 -7.60
N LEU A 63 4.24 -7.63 -7.75
CA LEU A 63 3.63 -6.83 -8.82
C LEU A 63 4.02 -7.32 -10.22
N ARG A 64 5.31 -7.65 -10.43
CA ARG A 64 5.78 -8.18 -11.73
C ARG A 64 5.21 -9.56 -12.06
N ASN A 65 5.02 -10.39 -11.04
CA ASN A 65 4.57 -11.77 -11.20
C ASN A 65 3.06 -11.94 -11.03
N TRP A 66 2.31 -10.85 -10.84
CA TRP A 66 0.86 -10.86 -10.56
C TRP A 66 0.47 -11.75 -9.38
N ASN A 67 1.33 -11.81 -8.37
CA ASN A 67 1.12 -12.63 -7.18
C ASN A 67 0.65 -11.79 -6.00
N ALA A 68 -0.16 -12.38 -5.14
CA ALA A 68 -0.41 -11.80 -3.83
C ALA A 68 0.85 -11.86 -2.95
N THR A 69 1.05 -10.86 -2.12
CA THR A 69 2.11 -10.87 -1.10
C THR A 69 1.69 -10.06 0.13
N THR A 70 2.36 -10.27 1.25
CA THR A 70 2.27 -9.42 2.45
C THR A 70 3.64 -9.20 3.02
N VAL A 71 4.00 -7.93 3.24
CA VAL A 71 5.28 -7.53 3.82
C VAL A 71 5.05 -6.53 4.95
N ASP A 72 6.01 -6.47 5.87
CA ASP A 72 6.08 -5.43 6.88
C ASP A 72 7.23 -4.48 6.52
N LEU A 73 6.95 -3.18 6.44
CA LEU A 73 7.96 -2.17 6.14
C LEU A 73 7.71 -0.87 6.89
N CYS A 74 8.77 -0.08 7.09
CA CYS A 74 8.63 1.27 7.62
C CYS A 74 7.99 2.18 6.57
N ASN A 75 6.91 2.86 6.94
CA ASN A 75 6.28 3.95 6.19
C ASN A 75 6.23 5.21 7.05
N TYR A 76 5.93 6.33 6.41
CA TYR A 76 5.91 7.65 7.00
C TYR A 76 4.54 8.28 6.78
N ARG A 77 4.01 8.88 7.84
CA ARG A 77 2.80 9.69 7.75
C ARG A 77 3.09 11.04 7.09
N ALA A 78 2.04 11.78 6.76
CA ALA A 78 2.14 13.12 6.18
C ALA A 78 2.98 14.10 7.02
N ASP A 79 3.01 13.92 8.34
CA ASP A 79 3.82 14.72 9.27
C ASP A 79 5.27 14.23 9.42
N GLY A 80 5.65 13.17 8.70
CA GLY A 80 6.98 12.54 8.79
C GLY A 80 7.14 11.54 9.92
N THR A 81 6.09 11.25 10.70
CA THR A 81 6.16 10.24 11.76
C THR A 81 6.29 8.86 11.15
N PRO A 82 7.36 8.08 11.47
CA PRO A 82 7.51 6.72 11.01
C PRO A 82 6.48 5.79 11.67
N PHE A 83 6.14 4.69 11.00
CA PHE A 83 5.41 3.57 11.60
C PHE A 83 5.69 2.29 10.81
N THR A 84 5.58 1.15 11.47
CA THR A 84 5.62 -0.15 10.79
C THR A 84 4.26 -0.41 10.14
N SER A 85 4.24 -0.48 8.82
CA SER A 85 3.06 -0.80 8.03
C SER A 85 3.16 -2.23 7.52
N ARG A 86 2.19 -3.06 7.91
CA ARG A 86 1.90 -4.31 7.20
C ARG A 86 1.13 -3.98 5.93
N VAL A 87 1.67 -4.37 4.79
CA VAL A 87 1.08 -4.11 3.46
C VAL A 87 0.83 -5.43 2.76
N SER A 88 -0.43 -5.69 2.41
CA SER A 88 -0.80 -6.82 1.55
C SER A 88 -1.20 -6.32 0.17
N LEU A 89 -0.64 -6.92 -0.88
CA LEU A 89 -1.07 -6.71 -2.26
C LEU A 89 -1.88 -7.91 -2.72
N VAL A 90 -3.05 -7.64 -3.31
CA VAL A 90 -3.93 -8.68 -3.86
C VAL A 90 -4.28 -8.29 -5.30
N PRO A 91 -3.89 -9.11 -6.30
CA PRO A 91 -4.22 -8.85 -7.70
C PRO A 91 -5.72 -9.02 -7.94
N VAL A 92 -6.29 -8.19 -8.81
CA VAL A 92 -7.69 -8.30 -9.27
C VAL A 92 -7.67 -8.62 -10.77
N PRO A 93 -7.76 -9.91 -11.15
CA PRO A 93 -7.81 -10.31 -12.55
C PRO A 93 -9.18 -9.98 -13.16
N ASP A 94 -9.17 -9.60 -14.43
CA ASP A 94 -10.37 -9.54 -15.27
C ASP A 94 -10.79 -10.94 -15.77
N GLU A 95 -11.81 -10.99 -16.62
CA GLU A 95 -12.31 -12.25 -17.22
C GLU A 95 -11.27 -12.98 -18.09
N ASN A 96 -10.26 -12.27 -18.59
CA ASN A 96 -9.17 -12.80 -19.40
C ASN A 96 -7.94 -13.19 -18.56
N GLY A 97 -7.98 -13.00 -17.24
CA GLY A 97 -6.86 -13.23 -16.33
C GLY A 97 -5.81 -12.10 -16.30
N THR A 98 -6.10 -10.96 -16.93
CA THR A 98 -5.22 -9.77 -16.91
C THR A 98 -5.44 -8.98 -15.63
N VAL A 99 -4.35 -8.61 -14.96
CA VAL A 99 -4.41 -7.82 -13.71
C VAL A 99 -4.24 -6.33 -14.02
N GLU A 100 -5.36 -5.62 -14.13
CA GLU A 100 -5.38 -4.16 -14.30
C GLU A 100 -5.54 -3.40 -12.98
N HIS A 101 -5.92 -4.08 -11.91
CA HIS A 101 -6.20 -3.47 -10.62
C HIS A 101 -5.63 -4.30 -9.47
N TRP A 102 -5.34 -3.61 -8.37
CA TRP A 102 -4.83 -4.24 -7.16
C TRP A 102 -5.55 -3.69 -5.93
N PHE A 103 -5.95 -4.59 -5.05
CA PHE A 103 -6.27 -4.21 -3.68
C PHE A 103 -4.98 -4.13 -2.86
N GLY A 104 -4.87 -3.06 -2.08
CA GLY A 104 -3.87 -2.92 -1.03
C GLY A 104 -4.55 -2.91 0.34
N LEU A 105 -4.06 -3.74 1.26
CA LEU A 105 -4.46 -3.70 2.67
C LEU A 105 -3.33 -3.14 3.50
N GLN A 106 -3.64 -2.24 4.43
CA GLN A 106 -2.64 -1.58 5.28
C GLN A 106 -3.06 -1.61 6.74
N ALA A 107 -2.13 -2.00 7.61
CA ALA A 107 -2.33 -1.92 9.05
C ALA A 107 -1.05 -1.42 9.73
N ALA A 108 -1.20 -0.52 10.71
CA ALA A 108 -0.10 -0.22 11.61
C ALA A 108 0.10 -1.40 12.56
N LEU A 109 1.35 -1.85 12.70
CA LEU A 109 1.73 -2.77 13.74
C LEU A 109 2.06 -1.99 15.03
N PRO A 110 1.81 -2.57 16.22
CA PRO A 110 2.27 -1.99 17.48
C PRO A 110 3.77 -1.77 17.46
N GLU A 111 4.22 -0.68 18.08
CA GLU A 111 5.63 -0.53 18.45
C GLU A 111 5.90 -1.51 19.62
N GLU A 112 6.96 -2.32 19.50
CA GLU A 112 7.41 -3.23 20.58
C GLU A 112 8.04 -2.46 21.76
#